data_AF-A0A969XTI2-F1
#
_entry.id   AF-A0A969XTI2-F1
#
_cell.length_a   1.000
_cell.length_b   1.000
_cell.length_c   1.000
_cell.angle_alpha   90.00
_cell.angle_beta   90.00
_cell.angle_gamma   90.00
#
_symmetry.space_group_name_H-M   'P 1'
#
loop_
_entity.id
_entity.type
_entity.pdbx_description
1 polymer ?
#
loop_
_entity_poly.entity_id
_entity_poly.type
_entity_poly.pdbx_seq_one_letter_code
_entity_poly.pdbx_strand_id
1 'polypeptide(L)'
;MAVFVSRTWPHCGPALLAALAVLVTAALPEPAAAAPPWSGRDFPAKYDLRKLGRVSKVGKQNRHSTCWIFAATGSLESCLLPRTRLDVSENHMANLQGSRLRFEGRAPSTISTAYLARWEGPVLARDDPYPRPGASREGLRAVRHVQMVLFLPARRRPFGNAAIKWAVMKYGAVDAIVAYEHRDLNKATGAYYSRSKDLDHHVCIVGWDDRYPAGRFLRRPPGPGAFLIKNSWGTSFGKGGYFWISYHDRSLGTTLTVFNGVESAANHDAIYQHDALGWSKSIGYQSTAAWFAARYTSGGDGSVTAASFYTAKPGATYEVRVAPSLDGIAAAPAAGSGTLAVGGYHTVDLAEPVPVTAGADFVVAVRLTTPGSKTPIPVEHPTKLLSPRPAVGRSFISQDGVDWKDLRSKAGFASSDVCLKAFVDSAGGRDTKAPRVRLEPASARRGAGVRVRFTLTDPAFSGGSAVVKLWLRDARGRVLRRLRIPAVAVNERDTWRFAAPKRRGDYRILARAWDVAGHRSVTTRTTLGVR
;
A
#
# COMPACT_ATOMS: atom_id res chain seq x y z
N MET A 1 51.10 -76.03 -13.46
CA MET A 1 50.53 -76.66 -12.25
C MET A 1 49.27 -75.87 -11.89
N ALA A 2 48.12 -76.29 -12.41
CA ALA A 2 46.98 -76.86 -11.65
C ALA A 2 45.96 -75.77 -11.25
N VAL A 3 44.64 -75.84 -11.44
CA VAL A 3 43.68 -76.76 -12.09
C VAL A 3 42.32 -75.99 -12.17
N PHE A 4 41.55 -76.21 -13.25
CA PHE A 4 40.07 -76.16 -13.48
C PHE A 4 39.14 -75.25 -12.65
N VAL A 5 38.33 -74.34 -13.24
CA VAL A 5 37.01 -74.46 -13.96
C VAL A 5 35.81 -73.96 -13.12
N SER A 6 34.97 -73.20 -13.82
CA SER A 6 33.67 -72.57 -13.55
C SER A 6 32.69 -73.20 -12.56
N ARG A 7 31.81 -72.37 -11.96
CA ARG A 7 30.36 -72.60 -11.87
C ARG A 7 29.54 -71.34 -11.45
N THR A 8 28.65 -70.94 -12.37
CA THR A 8 27.24 -70.47 -12.25
C THR A 8 26.71 -69.70 -11.02
N TRP A 9 25.92 -68.65 -11.32
CA TRP A 9 25.06 -67.81 -10.44
C TRP A 9 23.81 -68.55 -9.92
N PRO A 10 23.17 -68.10 -8.81
CA PRO A 10 21.92 -67.32 -8.96
C PRO A 10 21.61 -66.25 -7.88
N HIS A 11 20.61 -65.43 -8.22
CA HIS A 11 19.85 -64.36 -7.55
C HIS A 11 19.71 -64.30 -6.01
N CYS A 12 19.71 -63.05 -5.48
CA CYS A 12 18.71 -62.49 -4.54
C CYS A 12 18.91 -60.96 -4.39
N GLY A 13 17.88 -60.15 -4.67
CA GLY A 13 17.74 -58.79 -4.09
C GLY A 13 16.77 -58.85 -2.89
N PRO A 14 16.21 -57.75 -2.38
CA PRO A 14 16.72 -56.38 -2.16
C PRO A 14 16.59 -55.98 -0.66
N ALA A 15 17.56 -55.26 -0.06
CA ALA A 15 17.33 -54.64 1.26
C ALA A 15 18.35 -53.56 1.61
N LEU A 16 17.83 -52.44 2.10
CA LEU A 16 18.49 -51.36 2.85
C LEU A 16 19.58 -50.54 2.14
N LEU A 17 19.23 -49.30 1.81
CA LEU A 17 20.05 -48.13 2.14
C LEU A 17 19.14 -46.90 2.25
N ALA A 18 18.43 -46.83 3.39
CA ALA A 18 17.84 -45.61 3.89
C ALA A 18 18.58 -45.21 5.17
N ALA A 19 18.72 -43.90 5.35
CA ALA A 19 19.23 -43.19 6.54
C ALA A 19 20.76 -43.03 6.66
N LEU A 20 21.26 -41.85 6.28
CA LEU A 20 21.57 -40.77 7.25
C LEU A 20 22.01 -39.52 6.45
N ALA A 21 21.06 -38.68 6.05
CA ALA A 21 21.36 -37.29 5.72
C ALA A 21 21.02 -36.47 6.97
N VAL A 22 22.00 -36.29 7.85
CA VAL A 22 21.91 -35.30 8.93
C VAL A 22 21.91 -33.92 8.26
N LEU A 23 20.72 -33.37 8.04
CA LEU A 23 20.50 -31.98 7.69
C LEU A 23 20.92 -31.13 8.90
N VAL A 24 22.21 -30.82 8.98
CA VAL A 24 22.66 -29.65 9.73
C VAL A 24 22.18 -28.44 8.94
N THR A 25 21.04 -27.87 9.33
CA THR A 25 20.66 -26.52 8.93
C THR A 25 21.60 -25.54 9.61
N ALA A 26 22.85 -25.48 9.15
CA ALA A 26 23.70 -24.34 9.44
C ALA A 26 23.02 -23.14 8.78
N ALA A 27 22.55 -22.19 9.61
CA ALA A 27 22.06 -20.92 9.10
C ALA A 27 23.15 -20.33 8.20
N LEU A 28 22.86 -20.20 6.91
CA LEU A 28 23.75 -19.51 5.98
C LEU A 28 24.09 -18.14 6.59
N PRO A 29 25.37 -17.72 6.59
CA PRO A 29 25.77 -16.44 7.16
C PRO A 29 24.91 -15.33 6.55
N GLU A 30 24.39 -14.44 7.41
CA GLU A 30 23.54 -13.34 6.98
C GLU A 30 24.26 -12.57 5.85
N PRO A 31 23.64 -12.37 4.67
CA PRO A 31 24.22 -11.49 3.68
C PRO A 31 24.34 -10.11 4.33
N ALA A 32 25.57 -9.58 4.36
CA ALA A 32 25.82 -8.23 4.87
C ALA A 32 24.86 -7.26 4.17
N ALA A 33 24.09 -6.50 4.94
CA ALA A 33 23.12 -5.56 4.39
C ALA A 33 23.84 -4.64 3.39
N ALA A 34 23.41 -4.66 2.13
CA ALA A 34 23.99 -3.81 1.09
C ALA A 34 24.00 -2.35 1.58
N ALA A 35 25.12 -1.65 1.38
CA ALA A 35 25.25 -0.26 1.80
C ALA A 35 24.09 0.56 1.21
N PRO A 36 23.40 1.40 2.02
CA PRO A 36 22.29 2.18 1.52
C PRO A 36 22.71 3.04 0.32
N PRO A 37 21.82 3.34 -0.62
CA PRO A 37 22.19 3.94 -1.89
C PRO A 37 22.77 5.36 -1.75
N TRP A 38 22.57 6.03 -0.61
CA TRP A 38 23.12 7.35 -0.29
C TRP A 38 24.46 7.32 0.48
N SER A 39 24.99 6.13 0.81
CA SER A 39 26.26 6.00 1.53
C SER A 39 27.43 6.47 0.66
N GLY A 40 28.39 7.19 1.26
CA GLY A 40 29.59 7.67 0.58
C GLY A 40 29.34 8.70 -0.54
N ARG A 41 28.12 9.24 -0.66
CA ARG A 41 27.80 10.26 -1.68
C ARG A 41 28.05 11.67 -1.17
N ASP A 42 28.65 12.47 -2.05
CA ASP A 42 28.68 13.92 -1.90
C ASP A 42 27.40 14.56 -2.45
N PHE A 43 26.92 15.57 -1.73
CA PHE A 43 25.74 16.33 -2.11
C PHE A 43 26.10 17.81 -2.21
N PRO A 44 25.51 18.57 -3.15
CA PRO A 44 25.77 20.00 -3.23
C PRO A 44 25.33 20.71 -1.94
N ALA A 45 26.00 21.81 -1.60
CA ALA A 45 25.68 22.59 -0.41
C ALA A 45 24.26 23.19 -0.48
N LYS A 46 23.71 23.40 -1.68
CA LYS A 46 22.36 23.89 -1.91
C LYS A 46 21.69 23.13 -3.05
N TYR A 47 20.38 22.93 -2.94
CA TYR A 47 19.57 22.32 -3.99
C TYR A 47 18.14 22.84 -3.89
N ASP A 48 17.49 23.10 -5.02
CA ASP A 48 16.16 23.71 -5.06
C ASP A 48 15.37 23.19 -6.25
N LEU A 49 14.41 22.30 -6.00
CA LEU A 49 13.57 21.72 -7.07
C LEU A 49 12.74 22.77 -7.81
N ARG A 50 12.48 23.95 -7.22
CA ARG A 50 11.73 25.03 -7.89
C ARG A 50 12.49 25.54 -9.10
N LYS A 51 13.80 25.73 -8.96
CA LYS A 51 14.69 26.18 -10.05
C LYS A 51 14.79 25.16 -11.19
N LEU A 52 14.51 23.90 -10.89
CA LEU A 52 14.54 22.79 -11.85
C LEU A 52 13.15 22.51 -12.48
N GLY A 53 12.11 23.27 -12.11
CA GLY A 53 10.74 23.00 -12.56
C GLY A 53 10.17 21.68 -12.03
N ARG A 54 10.71 21.15 -10.93
CA ARG A 54 10.38 19.84 -10.34
C ARG A 54 9.43 19.93 -9.15
N VAL A 55 8.69 21.03 -9.02
CA VAL A 55 7.61 21.16 -8.02
C VAL A 55 6.30 21.48 -8.72
N SER A 56 5.22 20.85 -8.26
CA SER A 56 3.87 21.23 -8.68
C SER A 56 3.38 22.47 -7.93
N LYS A 57 2.19 22.98 -8.30
CA LYS A 57 1.54 24.12 -7.65
C LYS A 57 1.42 23.94 -6.13
N VAL A 58 1.47 25.03 -5.37
CA VAL A 58 1.22 24.99 -3.92
C VAL A 58 -0.26 24.74 -3.68
N GLY A 59 -0.58 23.62 -3.02
CA GLY A 59 -1.95 23.26 -2.67
C GLY A 59 -2.53 24.11 -1.54
N LYS A 60 -3.86 24.07 -1.38
CA LYS A 60 -4.58 24.77 -0.31
C LYS A 60 -5.61 23.85 0.34
N GLN A 61 -5.23 23.23 1.46
CA GLN A 61 -6.07 22.28 2.20
C GLN A 61 -7.26 22.95 2.90
N ASN A 62 -7.28 24.28 3.02
CA ASN A 62 -8.29 25.06 3.75
C ASN A 62 -8.36 24.63 5.23
N ARG A 63 -9.57 24.51 5.80
CA ARG A 63 -9.80 24.10 7.19
C ARG A 63 -9.72 22.59 7.43
N HIS A 64 -9.37 21.82 6.41
CA HIS A 64 -9.43 20.38 6.42
C HIS A 64 -8.07 19.79 6.86
N SER A 65 -8.10 18.73 7.65
CA SER A 65 -6.96 17.95 8.14
C SER A 65 -6.52 16.94 7.07
N THR A 66 -6.09 17.43 5.92
CA THR A 66 -5.75 16.63 4.73
C THR A 66 -4.31 16.85 4.25
N CYS A 67 -3.44 17.47 5.06
CA CYS A 67 -2.04 17.75 4.70
C CYS A 67 -1.27 16.51 4.22
N TRP A 68 -1.53 15.35 4.81
CA TRP A 68 -0.93 14.06 4.41
C TRP A 68 -1.24 13.66 2.97
N ILE A 69 -2.40 14.07 2.45
CA ILE A 69 -2.78 13.87 1.05
C ILE A 69 -1.98 14.82 0.16
N PHE A 70 -1.94 16.11 0.51
CA PHE A 70 -1.20 17.12 -0.26
C PHE A 70 0.32 16.85 -0.31
N ALA A 71 0.89 16.29 0.77
CA ALA A 71 2.29 15.90 0.78
C ALA A 71 2.55 14.66 -0.09
N ALA A 72 1.65 13.67 -0.04
CA ALA A 72 1.73 12.48 -0.89
C ALA A 72 1.58 12.82 -2.38
N THR A 73 0.57 13.63 -2.75
CA THR A 73 0.36 14.08 -4.14
C THR A 73 1.51 14.99 -4.58
N GLY A 74 1.99 15.90 -3.73
CA GLY A 74 3.14 16.74 -4.02
C GLY A 74 4.44 15.96 -4.28
N SER A 75 4.66 14.87 -3.55
CA SER A 75 5.76 13.93 -3.79
C SER A 75 5.60 13.20 -5.13
N LEU A 76 4.41 12.63 -5.37
CA LEU A 76 4.07 11.92 -6.60
C LEU A 76 4.22 12.81 -7.85
N GLU A 77 3.68 14.01 -7.84
CA GLU A 77 3.76 14.93 -8.98
C GLU A 77 5.22 15.38 -9.22
N SER A 78 5.98 15.60 -8.15
CA SER A 78 7.38 16.02 -8.25
C SER A 78 8.27 14.97 -8.92
N CYS A 79 7.96 13.68 -8.79
CA CYS A 79 8.73 12.61 -9.43
C CYS A 79 8.55 12.57 -10.95
N LEU A 80 7.42 13.05 -11.46
CA LEU A 80 7.10 13.13 -12.89
C LEU A 80 7.67 14.38 -13.55
N LEU A 81 7.84 15.46 -12.77
CA LEU A 81 8.29 16.75 -13.28
C LEU A 81 9.81 16.79 -13.55
N PRO A 82 10.26 17.60 -14.53
CA PRO A 82 9.45 18.48 -15.40
C PRO A 82 8.86 17.76 -16.62
N ARG A 83 9.21 16.47 -16.83
CA ARG A 83 8.93 15.71 -18.06
C ARG A 83 7.44 15.52 -18.30
N THR A 84 6.71 15.14 -17.25
CA THR A 84 5.27 14.92 -17.29
C THR A 84 4.61 15.81 -16.25
N ARG A 85 3.68 16.66 -16.70
CA ARG A 85 2.83 17.46 -15.81
C ARG A 85 1.55 16.69 -15.53
N LEU A 86 1.34 16.37 -14.26
CA LEU A 86 0.12 15.76 -13.76
C LEU A 86 -0.40 16.61 -12.60
N ASP A 87 -1.68 16.95 -12.62
CA ASP A 87 -2.37 17.65 -11.54
C ASP A 87 -3.41 16.69 -10.97
N VAL A 88 -3.08 16.04 -9.86
CA VAL A 88 -3.87 14.95 -9.29
C VAL A 88 -4.85 15.46 -8.22
N SER A 89 -5.93 14.72 -8.01
CA SER A 89 -6.98 15.11 -7.07
C SER A 89 -6.68 14.67 -5.64
N GLU A 90 -6.46 15.63 -4.75
CA GLU A 90 -6.50 15.37 -3.31
C GLU A 90 -7.91 15.00 -2.83
N ASN A 91 -8.96 15.52 -3.48
CA ASN A 91 -10.35 15.26 -3.10
C ASN A 91 -10.71 13.78 -3.21
N HIS A 92 -10.23 13.12 -4.27
CA HIS A 92 -10.54 11.73 -4.54
C HIS A 92 -9.90 10.82 -3.49
N MET A 93 -8.62 11.05 -3.21
CA MET A 93 -7.92 10.35 -2.13
C MET A 93 -8.61 10.61 -0.78
N ALA A 94 -8.96 11.86 -0.46
CA ALA A 94 -9.63 12.19 0.79
C ALA A 94 -10.94 11.42 0.98
N ASN A 95 -11.71 11.23 -0.09
CA ASN A 95 -12.98 10.51 -0.02
C ASN A 95 -12.84 8.97 -0.09
N LEU A 96 -11.81 8.43 -0.76
CA LEU A 96 -11.70 7.01 -1.10
C LEU A 96 -10.48 6.29 -0.54
N GLN A 97 -9.77 6.91 0.41
CA GLN A 97 -8.56 6.35 1.04
C GLN A 97 -8.75 5.03 1.81
N GLY A 98 -9.99 4.61 2.14
CA GLY A 98 -10.26 3.27 2.71
C GLY A 98 -10.41 3.21 4.24
N SER A 99 -9.83 4.15 4.97
CA SER A 99 -9.85 4.21 6.43
C SER A 99 -11.11 4.87 7.03
N ARG A 100 -11.26 4.74 8.35
CA ARG A 100 -12.35 5.31 9.15
C ARG A 100 -12.36 6.84 9.25
N LEU A 101 -11.29 7.55 8.82
CA LEU A 101 -11.23 9.02 8.83
C LEU A 101 -12.29 9.67 7.93
N ARG A 102 -12.78 8.94 6.92
CA ARG A 102 -13.49 9.55 5.79
C ARG A 102 -12.59 10.65 5.19
N PHE A 103 -13.09 11.88 5.07
CA PHE A 103 -12.38 13.02 4.49
C PHE A 103 -11.39 13.71 5.44
N GLU A 104 -11.57 13.57 6.76
CA GLU A 104 -10.91 14.42 7.76
C GLU A 104 -10.11 13.62 8.79
N GLY A 105 -8.88 14.07 9.05
CA GLY A 105 -8.12 13.72 10.24
C GLY A 105 -6.69 13.31 9.95
N ARG A 106 -5.95 13.06 11.04
CA ARG A 106 -4.54 12.69 10.98
C ARG A 106 -4.39 11.25 10.48
N ALA A 107 -3.54 11.07 9.47
CA ALA A 107 -3.23 9.78 8.87
C ALA A 107 -1.72 9.67 8.63
N PRO A 108 -1.13 8.46 8.76
CA PRO A 108 0.21 8.20 8.25
C PRO A 108 0.21 8.10 6.72
N SER A 109 1.38 8.31 6.10
CA SER A 109 1.57 8.18 4.65
C SER A 109 1.24 6.79 4.11
N THR A 110 1.22 5.75 4.96
CA THR A 110 0.81 4.39 4.55
C THR A 110 -0.64 4.32 4.08
N ILE A 111 -1.52 5.23 4.51
CA ILE A 111 -2.89 5.32 3.98
C ILE A 111 -2.88 5.84 2.54
N SER A 112 -2.06 6.85 2.22
CA SER A 112 -1.84 7.30 0.84
C SER A 112 -1.20 6.20 0.00
N THR A 113 -0.23 5.47 0.56
CA THR A 113 0.40 4.33 -0.11
C THR A 113 -0.64 3.28 -0.48
N ALA A 114 -1.49 2.86 0.45
CA ALA A 114 -2.53 1.86 0.20
C ALA A 114 -3.52 2.31 -0.89
N TYR A 115 -3.91 3.60 -0.88
CA TYR A 115 -4.79 4.18 -1.90
C TYR A 115 -4.19 4.09 -3.32
N LEU A 116 -2.91 4.41 -3.45
CA LEU A 116 -2.21 4.35 -4.75
C LEU A 116 -1.88 2.91 -5.16
N ALA A 117 -1.44 2.07 -4.22
CA ALA A 117 -1.03 0.68 -4.42
C ALA A 117 -2.18 -0.26 -4.81
N ARG A 118 -3.43 0.10 -4.50
CA ARG A 118 -4.61 -0.66 -4.95
C ARG A 118 -5.23 -0.13 -6.24
N TRP A 119 -4.57 0.84 -6.88
CA TRP A 119 -5.01 1.54 -8.10
C TRP A 119 -6.37 2.27 -8.01
N GLU A 120 -6.76 2.70 -6.81
CA GLU A 120 -7.92 3.60 -6.64
C GLU A 120 -7.62 5.02 -7.18
N GLY A 121 -6.35 5.30 -7.51
CA GLY A 121 -5.93 6.48 -8.25
C GLY A 121 -4.43 6.51 -8.48
N PRO A 122 -3.85 7.69 -8.77
CA PRO A 122 -4.48 9.01 -8.68
C PRO A 122 -5.45 9.30 -9.82
N VAL A 123 -6.42 10.18 -9.59
CA VAL A 123 -7.30 10.75 -10.63
C VAL A 123 -6.95 12.23 -10.83
N LEU A 124 -7.44 12.87 -11.89
CA LEU A 124 -7.11 14.27 -12.17
C LEU A 124 -7.91 15.26 -11.33
N ALA A 125 -7.27 16.34 -10.90
CA ALA A 125 -7.90 17.42 -10.14
C ALA A 125 -9.06 18.07 -10.89
N ARG A 126 -8.98 18.17 -12.23
CA ARG A 126 -10.07 18.72 -13.07
C ARG A 126 -11.34 17.87 -13.03
N ASP A 127 -11.20 16.55 -12.84
CA ASP A 127 -12.33 15.62 -12.82
C ASP A 127 -12.91 15.48 -11.39
N ASP A 128 -12.06 15.69 -10.37
CA ASP A 128 -12.45 15.66 -8.97
C ASP A 128 -11.86 16.84 -8.17
N PRO A 129 -12.37 18.08 -8.34
CA PRO A 129 -11.80 19.26 -7.68
C PRO A 129 -11.95 19.23 -6.15
N TYR A 130 -10.95 19.79 -5.47
CA TYR A 130 -10.90 19.94 -4.01
C TYR A 130 -11.42 21.31 -3.55
N PRO A 131 -12.11 21.44 -2.40
CA PRO A 131 -12.60 20.39 -1.50
C PRO A 131 -14.07 20.04 -1.73
N ARG A 132 -14.41 18.74 -1.67
CA ARG A 132 -15.78 18.21 -1.71
C ARG A 132 -15.93 17.02 -0.73
N PRO A 133 -16.07 17.30 0.58
CA PRO A 133 -16.21 16.26 1.58
C PRO A 133 -17.40 15.32 1.33
N GLY A 134 -17.13 14.02 1.30
CA GLY A 134 -18.12 12.97 1.02
C GLY A 134 -18.55 12.87 -0.45
N ALA A 135 -17.97 13.67 -1.34
CA ALA A 135 -18.40 13.81 -2.72
C ALA A 135 -17.21 13.71 -3.69
N SER A 136 -17.12 12.56 -4.35
CA SER A 136 -16.30 12.34 -5.55
C SER A 136 -17.15 11.72 -6.64
N ARG A 137 -16.88 12.08 -7.90
CA ARG A 137 -17.56 11.50 -9.08
C ARG A 137 -17.39 9.97 -9.07
N GLU A 138 -18.40 9.27 -9.57
CA GLU A 138 -18.40 7.81 -9.69
C GLU A 138 -17.66 7.38 -10.95
N GLY A 139 -16.96 6.24 -10.90
CA GLY A 139 -16.27 5.67 -12.06
C GLY A 139 -15.05 6.46 -12.55
N LEU A 140 -14.47 7.31 -11.70
CA LEU A 140 -13.16 7.88 -11.99
C LEU A 140 -12.10 6.79 -11.86
N ARG A 141 -11.23 6.70 -12.86
CA ARG A 141 -10.15 5.70 -12.93
C ARG A 141 -8.80 6.33 -12.68
N ALA A 142 -7.87 5.52 -12.19
CA ALA A 142 -6.47 5.92 -12.07
C ALA A 142 -5.92 6.35 -13.44
N VAL A 143 -5.20 7.47 -13.50
CA VAL A 143 -4.53 7.94 -14.73
C VAL A 143 -3.09 7.46 -14.83
N ARG A 144 -2.56 6.93 -13.73
CA ARG A 144 -1.24 6.34 -13.57
C ARG A 144 -1.31 5.26 -12.49
N HIS A 145 -0.41 4.29 -12.54
CA HIS A 145 -0.24 3.30 -11.48
C HIS A 145 1.07 3.57 -10.72
N VAL A 146 1.03 3.43 -9.39
CA VAL A 146 2.18 3.66 -8.52
C VAL A 146 2.73 2.31 -8.10
N GLN A 147 3.89 1.95 -8.64
CA GLN A 147 4.52 0.65 -8.41
C GLN A 147 5.57 0.66 -7.30
N MET A 148 5.94 1.85 -6.79
CA MET A 148 6.94 1.98 -5.75
C MET A 148 6.63 3.15 -4.81
N VAL A 149 6.83 2.93 -3.51
CA VAL A 149 6.83 4.00 -2.50
C VAL A 149 7.96 3.73 -1.51
N LEU A 150 8.92 4.63 -1.38
CA LEU A 150 10.06 4.44 -0.49
C LEU A 150 9.80 5.01 0.90
N PHE A 151 10.10 4.23 1.93
CA PHE A 151 10.14 4.66 3.32
C PHE A 151 11.60 4.87 3.73
N LEU A 152 12.04 6.14 3.73
CA LEU A 152 13.41 6.48 4.08
C LEU A 152 13.61 6.29 5.59
N PRO A 153 14.80 5.85 6.03
CA PRO A 153 15.08 5.72 7.46
C PRO A 153 15.03 7.08 8.15
N ALA A 154 14.60 7.07 9.41
CA ALA A 154 14.56 8.26 10.25
C ALA A 154 15.96 8.90 10.40
N ARG A 155 16.00 10.23 10.42
CA ARG A 155 17.22 10.98 10.70
C ARG A 155 17.68 10.72 12.13
N ARG A 156 18.94 10.34 12.31
CA ARG A 156 19.54 10.11 13.65
C ARG A 156 20.17 11.35 14.27
N ARG A 157 20.53 12.34 13.45
CA ARG A 157 21.22 13.58 13.85
C ARG A 157 20.95 14.72 12.86
N PRO A 158 21.10 16.01 13.25
CA PRO A 158 20.79 17.16 12.39
C PRO A 158 21.48 17.17 11.01
N PHE A 159 22.69 16.65 10.90
CA PHE A 159 23.42 16.59 9.62
C PHE A 159 23.33 15.23 8.92
N GLY A 160 22.57 14.28 9.47
CA GLY A 160 22.31 12.97 8.88
C GLY A 160 21.29 13.03 7.73
N ASN A 161 21.54 13.89 6.74
CA ASN A 161 20.57 14.28 5.72
C ASN A 161 20.74 13.55 4.38
N ALA A 162 21.72 12.64 4.27
CA ALA A 162 22.09 11.97 3.02
C ALA A 162 20.92 11.26 2.33
N ALA A 163 20.08 10.52 3.07
CA ALA A 163 18.91 9.83 2.52
C ALA A 163 17.90 10.81 1.90
N ILE A 164 17.62 11.92 2.59
CA ILE A 164 16.71 12.97 2.11
C ILE A 164 17.30 13.67 0.88
N LYS A 165 18.57 14.09 0.94
CA LYS A 165 19.24 14.77 -0.18
C LYS A 165 19.27 13.89 -1.42
N TRP A 166 19.60 12.61 -1.25
CA TRP A 166 19.53 11.61 -2.32
C TRP A 166 18.14 11.49 -2.91
N ALA A 167 17.11 11.34 -2.06
CA ALA A 167 15.74 11.20 -2.53
C ALA A 167 15.25 12.46 -3.26
N VAL A 168 15.53 13.65 -2.72
CA VAL A 168 15.19 14.95 -3.34
C VAL A 168 15.83 15.09 -4.71
N MET A 169 17.11 14.77 -4.85
CA MET A 169 17.78 14.84 -6.16
C MET A 169 17.28 13.79 -7.14
N LYS A 170 17.13 12.54 -6.69
CA LYS A 170 16.81 11.41 -7.56
C LYS A 170 15.34 11.39 -7.94
N TYR A 171 14.44 11.47 -6.97
CA TYR A 171 13.01 11.25 -7.14
C TYR A 171 12.15 12.50 -6.98
N GLY A 172 12.71 13.62 -6.52
CA GLY A 172 11.93 14.83 -6.28
C GLY A 172 11.41 14.90 -4.84
N ALA A 173 10.31 15.61 -4.62
CA ALA A 173 9.84 15.99 -3.30
C ALA A 173 9.61 14.79 -2.36
N VAL A 174 9.98 14.96 -1.09
CA VAL A 174 9.82 13.94 -0.04
C VAL A 174 8.71 14.36 0.92
N ASP A 175 7.69 13.52 1.11
CA ASP A 175 6.68 13.68 2.17
C ASP A 175 7.36 13.48 3.53
N ALA A 176 7.19 14.45 4.42
CA ALA A 176 7.74 14.44 5.77
C ALA A 176 6.71 14.98 6.76
N ILE A 177 6.73 14.42 7.97
CA ILE A 177 5.88 14.88 9.08
C ILE A 177 6.70 15.82 9.96
N VAL A 178 6.05 16.90 10.41
CA VAL A 178 6.61 17.92 11.31
C VAL A 178 5.60 18.21 12.42
N ALA A 179 6.10 18.57 13.60
CA ALA A 179 5.31 19.24 14.63
C ALA A 179 5.32 20.73 14.32
N TYR A 180 4.18 21.31 13.96
CA TYR A 180 4.08 22.70 13.53
C TYR A 180 3.45 23.60 14.60
N GLU A 181 4.20 24.58 15.08
CA GLU A 181 3.70 25.60 16.00
C GLU A 181 3.84 27.00 15.41
N HIS A 182 2.72 27.72 15.24
CA HIS A 182 2.75 29.06 14.62
C HIS A 182 3.71 30.05 15.30
N ARG A 183 3.95 29.91 16.61
CA ARG A 183 4.88 30.74 17.38
C ARG A 183 6.35 30.58 17.00
N ASP A 184 6.72 29.45 16.40
CA ASP A 184 8.11 29.11 16.06
C ASP A 184 8.50 29.57 14.63
N LEU A 185 7.54 30.10 13.85
CA LEU A 185 7.79 30.63 12.51
C LEU A 185 8.21 32.11 12.57
N ASN A 186 9.43 32.41 12.11
CA ASN A 186 9.79 33.78 11.75
C ASN A 186 9.09 34.18 10.45
N LYS A 187 7.99 34.93 10.55
CA LYS A 187 7.21 35.39 9.39
C LYS A 187 8.01 36.30 8.46
N ALA A 188 8.93 37.12 8.98
CA ALA A 188 9.73 38.04 8.18
C ALA A 188 10.72 37.31 7.27
N THR A 189 11.33 36.24 7.75
CA THR A 189 12.35 35.49 7.01
C THR A 189 11.80 34.22 6.33
N GLY A 190 10.65 33.71 6.80
CA GLY A 190 10.10 32.41 6.44
C GLY A 190 10.89 31.23 7.04
N ALA A 191 11.55 31.43 8.19
CA ALA A 191 12.38 30.42 8.83
C ALA A 191 11.71 29.84 10.09
N TYR A 192 11.69 28.52 10.22
CA TYR A 192 11.02 27.77 11.26
C TYR A 192 11.99 26.82 12.00
N TYR A 193 11.93 26.83 13.33
CA TYR A 193 12.69 25.87 14.14
C TYR A 193 11.98 25.58 15.45
N SER A 194 11.43 24.37 15.60
CA SER A 194 10.79 23.91 16.82
C SER A 194 11.59 22.83 17.56
N ARG A 195 11.32 22.75 18.87
CA ARG A 195 11.78 21.65 19.75
C ARG A 195 10.65 20.65 20.02
N SER A 196 9.44 20.97 19.59
CA SER A 196 8.28 20.11 19.72
C SER A 196 8.51 18.80 18.97
N LYS A 197 7.87 17.75 19.46
CA LYS A 197 7.84 16.42 18.82
C LYS A 197 6.41 15.95 18.57
N ASP A 198 5.43 16.81 18.81
CA ASP A 198 4.01 16.50 18.70
C ASP A 198 3.57 16.59 17.24
N LEU A 199 3.92 15.56 16.47
CA LEU A 199 3.70 15.47 15.03
C LEU A 199 2.23 15.73 14.67
N ASP A 200 1.99 16.71 13.79
CA ASP A 200 0.64 17.13 13.41
C ASP A 200 0.45 17.56 11.96
N HIS A 201 1.54 17.81 11.23
CA HIS A 201 1.46 18.36 9.88
C HIS A 201 2.40 17.64 8.91
N HIS A 202 1.90 17.39 7.69
CA HIS A 202 2.70 16.84 6.60
C HIS A 202 3.11 17.94 5.63
N VAL A 203 4.33 17.86 5.14
CA VAL A 203 4.92 18.82 4.21
C VAL A 203 5.83 18.12 3.20
N CYS A 204 6.11 18.77 2.08
CA CYS A 204 7.09 18.28 1.13
C CYS A 204 8.45 18.95 1.33
N ILE A 205 9.51 18.17 1.55
CA ILE A 205 10.90 18.64 1.43
C ILE A 205 11.23 18.73 -0.05
N VAL A 206 11.60 19.92 -0.53
CA VAL A 206 11.85 20.20 -1.96
C VAL A 206 13.23 20.78 -2.25
N GLY A 207 14.10 20.81 -1.26
CA GLY A 207 15.44 21.36 -1.39
C GLY A 207 16.11 21.60 -0.05
N TRP A 208 17.29 22.19 -0.08
CA TRP A 208 18.04 22.55 1.11
C TRP A 208 19.10 23.62 0.84
N ASP A 209 19.62 24.19 1.93
CA ASP A 209 20.79 25.06 1.97
C ASP A 209 21.57 24.77 3.26
N ASP A 210 22.74 24.14 3.14
CA ASP A 210 23.60 23.75 4.27
C ASP A 210 24.16 24.97 5.02
N ARG A 211 24.17 26.15 4.39
CA ARG A 211 24.66 27.40 4.97
C ARG A 211 23.51 28.36 5.32
N TYR A 212 22.27 27.86 5.38
CA TYR A 212 21.13 28.70 5.76
C TYR A 212 21.38 29.35 7.13
N PRO A 213 21.41 30.70 7.26
CA PRO A 213 21.91 31.33 8.47
C PRO A 213 21.02 31.11 9.69
N ALA A 214 21.62 30.72 10.83
CA ALA A 214 20.93 30.51 12.10
C ALA A 214 20.23 31.79 12.62
N GLY A 215 20.72 32.98 12.27
CA GLY A 215 20.11 34.26 12.66
C GLY A 215 18.77 34.55 11.96
N ARG A 216 18.34 33.74 10.98
CA ARG A 216 17.04 33.95 10.31
C ARG A 216 15.87 33.40 11.12
N PHE A 217 16.09 32.50 12.08
CA PHE A 217 15.04 31.89 12.89
C PHE A 217 14.72 32.78 14.10
N LEU A 218 13.45 32.79 14.58
CA LEU A 218 13.10 33.53 15.81
C LEU A 218 13.91 33.01 17.01
N ARG A 219 13.93 31.68 17.12
CA ARG A 219 14.80 30.98 18.04
C ARG A 219 16.02 30.50 17.27
N ARG A 220 17.20 30.89 17.72
CA ARG A 220 18.45 30.52 17.05
C ARG A 220 18.72 29.01 17.19
N PRO A 221 18.84 28.23 16.09
CA PRO A 221 19.30 26.85 16.16
C PRO A 221 20.79 26.77 16.50
N PRO A 222 21.29 25.61 16.98
CA PRO A 222 22.71 25.42 17.31
C PRO A 222 23.68 25.65 16.16
N GLY A 223 23.23 25.51 14.91
CA GLY A 223 24.07 25.67 13.73
C GLY A 223 23.27 26.10 12.50
N PRO A 224 23.96 26.41 11.39
CA PRO A 224 23.32 26.72 10.12
C PRO A 224 22.70 25.47 9.48
N GLY A 225 21.94 25.70 8.42
CA GLY A 225 21.39 24.63 7.59
C GLY A 225 19.89 24.48 7.72
N ALA A 226 19.21 24.39 6.58
CA ALA A 226 17.77 24.25 6.54
C ALA A 226 17.29 23.50 5.30
N PHE A 227 16.18 22.80 5.45
CA PHE A 227 15.40 22.25 4.35
C PHE A 227 14.44 23.30 3.81
N LEU A 228 14.31 23.37 2.49
CA LEU A 228 13.27 24.12 1.81
C LEU A 228 12.00 23.27 1.76
N ILE A 229 10.90 23.82 2.24
CA ILE A 229 9.63 23.12 2.40
C ILE A 229 8.56 23.75 1.53
N LYS A 230 7.83 22.90 0.80
CA LYS A 230 6.57 23.23 0.14
C LYS A 230 5.42 22.87 1.07
N ASN A 231 4.59 23.86 1.42
CA ASN A 231 3.45 23.70 2.29
C ASN A 231 2.13 23.50 1.50
N SER A 232 1.04 23.24 2.19
CA SER A 232 -0.32 23.01 1.66
C SER A 232 -1.35 24.04 2.14
N TRP A 233 -0.91 25.24 2.53
CA TRP A 233 -1.77 26.33 3.02
C TRP A 233 -1.96 27.48 2.02
N GLY A 234 -1.74 27.21 0.74
CA GLY A 234 -1.84 28.20 -0.33
C GLY A 234 -0.62 29.11 -0.45
N THR A 235 -0.58 29.86 -1.53
CA THR A 235 0.56 30.72 -1.90
C THR A 235 0.72 31.94 -1.00
N SER A 236 -0.32 32.35 -0.28
CA SER A 236 -0.27 33.45 0.69
C SER A 236 0.52 33.10 1.96
N PHE A 237 0.78 31.81 2.21
CA PHE A 237 1.58 31.38 3.34
C PHE A 237 3.08 31.56 3.06
N GLY A 238 3.83 32.12 4.02
CA GLY A 238 5.28 32.23 3.94
C GLY A 238 5.73 32.97 2.66
N LYS A 239 6.70 32.39 1.94
CA LYS A 239 7.18 32.94 0.66
C LYS A 239 6.58 32.17 -0.50
N GLY A 240 5.36 32.53 -0.90
CA GLY A 240 4.69 31.89 -2.04
C GLY A 240 4.23 30.46 -1.77
N GLY A 241 3.98 30.10 -0.49
CA GLY A 241 3.67 28.74 -0.04
C GLY A 241 4.86 27.94 0.49
N TYR A 242 6.03 28.56 0.57
CA TYR A 242 7.28 27.92 0.99
C TYR A 242 7.86 28.54 2.26
N PHE A 243 8.60 27.73 3.01
CA PHE A 243 9.33 28.16 4.20
C PHE A 243 10.55 27.25 4.42
N TRP A 244 11.41 27.62 5.36
CA TRP A 244 12.64 26.91 5.68
C TRP A 244 12.54 26.28 7.06
N ILE A 245 12.85 25.00 7.19
CA ILE A 245 12.92 24.32 8.49
C ILE A 245 14.39 24.02 8.80
N SER A 246 14.87 24.43 9.97
CA SER A 246 16.23 24.15 10.41
C SER A 246 16.53 22.65 10.40
N TYR A 247 17.75 22.27 10.02
CA TYR A 247 18.24 20.90 10.22
C TYR A 247 18.17 20.43 11.67
N HIS A 248 18.17 21.36 12.63
CA HIS A 248 18.09 21.06 14.05
C HIS A 248 16.67 20.86 14.58
N ASP A 249 15.63 21.02 13.75
CA ASP A 249 14.25 20.71 14.15
C ASP A 249 14.15 19.28 14.69
N ARG A 250 13.47 19.12 15.84
CA ARG A 250 13.42 17.84 16.57
C ARG A 250 12.39 16.86 16.03
N SER A 251 11.51 17.31 15.14
CA SER A 251 10.42 16.51 14.58
C SER A 251 10.69 16.10 13.12
N LEU A 252 11.24 17.01 12.30
CA LEU A 252 11.39 16.77 10.86
C LEU A 252 12.35 15.61 10.57
N GLY A 253 11.83 14.61 9.85
CA GLY A 253 12.57 13.44 9.37
C GLY A 253 12.51 12.21 10.28
N THR A 254 11.53 12.13 11.16
CA THR A 254 11.13 10.88 11.85
C THR A 254 10.39 9.91 10.92
N THR A 255 9.59 10.45 10.00
CA THR A 255 8.85 9.70 8.98
C THR A 255 9.03 10.40 7.66
N LEU A 256 9.48 9.65 6.66
CA LEU A 256 9.88 10.15 5.36
C LEU A 256 9.39 9.19 4.28
N THR A 257 8.62 9.70 3.32
CA THR A 257 8.01 8.89 2.27
C THR A 257 8.23 9.53 0.90
N VAL A 258 8.55 8.70 -0.08
CA VAL A 258 8.74 9.12 -1.48
C VAL A 258 7.80 8.33 -2.34
N PHE A 259 6.84 8.99 -2.97
CA PHE A 259 5.92 8.37 -3.91
C PHE A 259 6.55 8.41 -5.31
N ASN A 260 6.97 7.25 -5.82
CA ASN A 260 7.71 7.11 -7.08
C ASN A 260 7.16 5.94 -7.91
N GLY A 261 7.91 5.46 -8.91
CA GLY A 261 7.47 4.33 -9.75
C GLY A 261 6.13 4.60 -10.43
N VAL A 262 5.92 5.83 -10.90
CA VAL A 262 4.64 6.25 -11.48
C VAL A 262 4.62 5.89 -12.96
N GLU A 263 3.85 4.87 -13.28
CA GLU A 263 3.79 4.24 -14.59
C GLU A 263 2.48 4.51 -15.32
N SER A 264 2.45 4.14 -16.60
CA SER A 264 1.21 4.12 -17.38
C SER A 264 0.15 3.27 -16.66
N ALA A 265 -1.11 3.69 -16.71
CA ALA A 265 -2.24 2.87 -16.21
C ALA A 265 -2.57 1.67 -17.12
N ALA A 266 -1.73 1.40 -18.13
CA ALA A 266 -1.82 0.25 -19.04
C ALA A 266 -0.61 -0.69 -18.86
N ASN A 267 0.06 -0.65 -17.70
CA ASN A 267 1.25 -1.45 -17.41
C ASN A 267 0.92 -2.92 -17.10
N HIS A 268 -0.27 -3.18 -16.54
CA HIS A 268 -0.79 -4.52 -16.29
C HIS A 268 -2.30 -4.55 -16.49
N ASP A 269 -2.84 -5.71 -16.86
CA ASP A 269 -4.27 -5.86 -17.09
C ASP A 269 -5.07 -6.04 -15.79
N ALA A 270 -4.50 -6.68 -14.77
CA ALA A 270 -5.19 -6.96 -13.52
C ALA A 270 -4.28 -6.91 -12.29
N ILE A 271 -4.90 -6.69 -11.13
CA ILE A 271 -4.27 -6.76 -9.82
C ILE A 271 -5.13 -7.64 -8.90
N TYR A 272 -4.55 -8.71 -8.36
CA TYR A 272 -5.17 -9.57 -7.35
C TYR A 272 -4.64 -9.20 -5.98
N GLN A 273 -5.54 -8.93 -5.03
CA GLN A 273 -5.18 -8.40 -3.71
C GLN A 273 -6.23 -8.76 -2.65
N HIS A 274 -5.78 -8.97 -1.42
CA HIS A 274 -6.64 -9.04 -0.22
C HIS A 274 -6.32 -7.89 0.76
N ASP A 275 -5.23 -7.15 0.52
CA ASP A 275 -4.70 -6.12 1.42
C ASP A 275 -5.02 -4.69 0.95
N ALA A 276 -6.29 -4.42 0.64
CA ALA A 276 -6.70 -3.12 0.08
C ALA A 276 -6.40 -1.93 1.04
N LEU A 277 -6.23 -2.17 2.34
CA LEU A 277 -5.91 -1.15 3.34
C LEU A 277 -4.40 -1.00 3.61
N GLY A 278 -3.59 -1.91 3.06
CA GLY A 278 -2.13 -1.86 3.09
C GLY A 278 -1.49 -2.08 4.46
N TRP A 279 -0.18 -1.91 4.52
CA TRP A 279 0.64 -2.30 5.67
C TRP A 279 0.37 -1.48 6.92
N SER A 280 0.02 -2.17 8.02
CA SER A 280 -0.21 -1.53 9.33
C SER A 280 0.39 -2.28 10.52
N LYS A 281 0.87 -3.51 10.32
CA LYS A 281 1.54 -4.32 11.35
C LYS A 281 2.45 -5.34 10.67
N SER A 282 3.37 -5.93 11.42
CA SER A 282 4.20 -7.04 10.93
C SER A 282 4.14 -8.26 11.86
N ILE A 283 4.41 -9.43 11.29
CA ILE A 283 4.47 -10.72 11.98
C ILE A 283 5.71 -11.53 11.51
N GLY A 284 6.08 -12.57 12.23
CA GLY A 284 7.12 -13.50 11.85
C GLY A 284 7.33 -14.60 12.88
N TYR A 285 8.46 -15.28 12.75
CA TYR A 285 8.83 -16.47 13.51
C TYR A 285 10.03 -16.24 14.43
N GLN A 286 10.20 -15.01 14.94
CA GLN A 286 11.42 -14.61 15.66
C GLN A 286 12.71 -14.79 14.84
N SER A 287 12.56 -14.76 13.52
CA SER A 287 13.61 -14.91 12.52
C SER A 287 13.61 -13.70 11.59
N THR A 288 14.77 -13.39 11.03
CA THR A 288 14.92 -12.36 9.99
C THR A 288 14.28 -12.78 8.68
N ALA A 289 14.12 -14.08 8.44
CA ALA A 289 13.49 -14.66 7.27
C ALA A 289 12.18 -15.38 7.63
N ALA A 290 11.14 -15.17 6.83
CA ALA A 290 9.93 -15.98 6.85
C ALA A 290 9.22 -15.95 5.49
N TRP A 291 8.33 -16.91 5.29
CA TRP A 291 7.47 -16.99 4.11
C TRP A 291 6.07 -16.47 4.41
N PHE A 292 5.48 -15.82 3.42
CA PHE A 292 4.05 -15.48 3.41
C PHE A 292 3.49 -15.69 2.02
N ALA A 293 2.21 -16.04 1.94
CA ALA A 293 1.57 -16.33 0.67
C ALA A 293 0.12 -15.84 0.66
N ALA A 294 -0.35 -15.55 -0.54
CA ALA A 294 -1.73 -15.20 -0.80
C ALA A 294 -2.26 -16.10 -1.92
N ARG A 295 -3.46 -16.66 -1.70
CA ARG A 295 -4.19 -17.44 -2.69
C ARG A 295 -5.22 -16.58 -3.39
N TYR A 296 -5.31 -16.71 -4.69
CA TYR A 296 -6.29 -16.04 -5.53
C TYR A 296 -6.93 -17.05 -6.48
N THR A 297 -8.09 -16.69 -7.02
CA THR A 297 -8.73 -17.42 -8.12
C THR A 297 -8.64 -16.56 -9.36
N SER A 298 -8.04 -17.06 -10.43
CA SER A 298 -7.89 -16.26 -11.65
C SER A 298 -9.25 -16.03 -12.27
N GLY A 299 -9.54 -14.78 -12.62
CA GLY A 299 -10.77 -14.44 -13.33
C GLY A 299 -10.70 -14.78 -14.83
N GLY A 300 -9.51 -14.97 -15.40
CA GLY A 300 -9.29 -15.22 -16.84
C GLY A 300 -7.94 -15.87 -17.14
N ASP A 301 -7.67 -16.16 -18.42
CA ASP A 301 -6.41 -16.76 -18.88
C ASP A 301 -5.33 -15.70 -19.12
N GLY A 302 -4.19 -15.85 -18.47
CA GLY A 302 -3.09 -14.89 -18.55
C GLY A 302 -1.84 -15.38 -17.84
N SER A 303 -0.97 -14.46 -17.44
CA SER A 303 0.24 -14.78 -16.70
C SER A 303 0.49 -13.77 -15.59
N VAL A 304 0.88 -14.25 -14.41
CA VAL A 304 1.45 -13.40 -13.37
C VAL A 304 2.79 -12.86 -13.87
N THR A 305 2.94 -11.55 -13.91
CA THR A 305 4.15 -10.87 -14.42
C THR A 305 4.88 -10.08 -13.35
N ALA A 306 4.19 -9.72 -12.25
CA ALA A 306 4.83 -9.08 -11.11
C ALA A 306 4.13 -9.42 -9.79
N ALA A 307 4.82 -9.19 -8.68
CA ALA A 307 4.25 -9.22 -7.34
C ALA A 307 4.58 -7.94 -6.59
N SER A 308 3.73 -7.51 -5.66
CA SER A 308 4.07 -6.42 -4.74
C SER A 308 3.87 -6.75 -3.28
N PHE A 309 4.73 -6.18 -2.45
CA PHE A 309 4.75 -6.35 -1.00
C PHE A 309 5.50 -5.18 -0.35
N TYR A 310 5.47 -5.13 0.97
CA TYR A 310 6.13 -4.10 1.76
C TYR A 310 7.41 -4.62 2.42
N THR A 311 8.40 -3.75 2.55
CA THR A 311 9.63 -4.02 3.31
C THR A 311 9.86 -2.93 4.34
N ALA A 312 10.10 -3.33 5.58
CA ALA A 312 10.21 -2.40 6.70
C ALA A 312 11.58 -1.69 6.78
N LYS A 313 12.63 -2.30 6.19
CA LYS A 313 14.01 -1.84 6.34
C LYS A 313 14.78 -1.95 5.02
N PRO A 314 15.80 -1.09 4.83
CA PRO A 314 16.80 -1.23 3.76
C PRO A 314 17.49 -2.59 3.77
N GLY A 315 17.85 -3.08 2.59
CA GLY A 315 18.62 -4.32 2.41
C GLY A 315 17.79 -5.58 2.55
N ALA A 316 16.45 -5.48 2.52
CA ALA A 316 15.59 -6.65 2.54
C ALA A 316 15.78 -7.46 1.25
N THR A 317 15.94 -8.78 1.37
CA THR A 317 16.03 -9.68 0.23
C THR A 317 14.76 -10.50 0.10
N TYR A 318 14.37 -10.81 -1.14
CA TYR A 318 13.15 -11.53 -1.42
C TYR A 318 13.36 -12.63 -2.46
N GLU A 319 12.47 -13.61 -2.41
CA GLU A 319 12.25 -14.62 -3.44
C GLU A 319 10.74 -14.78 -3.61
N VAL A 320 10.24 -14.65 -4.84
CA VAL A 320 8.85 -14.85 -5.21
C VAL A 320 8.70 -16.19 -5.91
N ARG A 321 7.68 -16.94 -5.53
CA ARG A 321 7.25 -18.17 -6.20
C ARG A 321 5.76 -18.12 -6.49
N VAL A 322 5.35 -18.77 -7.57
CA VAL A 322 3.95 -18.89 -7.97
C VAL A 322 3.65 -20.36 -8.27
N ALA A 323 2.56 -20.88 -7.73
CA ALA A 323 2.12 -22.26 -7.95
C ALA A 323 0.58 -22.38 -7.91
N PRO A 324 -0.03 -23.45 -8.44
CA PRO A 324 -1.47 -23.66 -8.32
C PRO A 324 -1.98 -23.88 -6.89
N SER A 325 -1.11 -24.32 -5.97
CA SER A 325 -1.46 -24.61 -4.57
C SER A 325 -0.29 -24.30 -3.62
N LEU A 326 -0.57 -24.27 -2.31
CA LEU A 326 0.46 -24.07 -1.28
C LEU A 326 1.51 -25.20 -1.28
N ASP A 327 1.06 -26.45 -1.42
CA ASP A 327 1.93 -27.63 -1.45
C ASP A 327 2.88 -27.61 -2.66
N GLY A 328 2.49 -26.94 -3.75
CA GLY A 328 3.32 -26.74 -4.93
C GLY A 328 4.43 -25.71 -4.78
N ILE A 329 4.38 -24.82 -3.76
CA ILE A 329 5.34 -23.70 -3.63
C ILE A 329 6.78 -24.19 -3.43
N ALA A 330 6.98 -25.25 -2.66
CA ALA A 330 8.32 -25.78 -2.39
C ALA A 330 9.00 -26.31 -3.67
N ALA A 331 8.23 -26.86 -4.61
CA ALA A 331 8.71 -27.38 -5.89
C ALA A 331 8.73 -26.32 -7.02
N ALA A 332 7.96 -25.23 -6.89
CA ALA A 332 7.92 -24.19 -7.89
C ALA A 332 9.27 -23.46 -8.01
N PRO A 333 9.71 -23.11 -9.24
CA PRO A 333 10.92 -22.33 -9.42
C PRO A 333 10.77 -20.93 -8.82
N ALA A 334 11.89 -20.32 -8.45
CA ALA A 334 11.93 -18.90 -8.10
C ALA A 334 11.58 -18.07 -9.33
N ALA A 335 10.41 -17.44 -9.31
CA ALA A 335 9.92 -16.60 -10.40
C ALA A 335 10.52 -15.19 -10.34
N GLY A 336 10.99 -14.73 -9.18
CA GLY A 336 11.73 -13.48 -9.04
C GLY A 336 12.52 -13.46 -7.74
N SER A 337 13.66 -12.78 -7.71
CA SER A 337 14.44 -12.61 -6.48
C SER A 337 15.31 -11.35 -6.55
N GLY A 338 15.70 -10.83 -5.40
CA GLY A 338 16.60 -9.69 -5.36
C GLY A 338 16.73 -9.02 -4.00
N THR A 339 17.38 -7.86 -4.01
CA THR A 339 17.65 -7.03 -2.83
C THR A 339 17.04 -5.65 -3.00
N LEU A 340 16.24 -5.24 -2.02
CA LEU A 340 15.58 -3.94 -1.97
C LEU A 340 16.41 -2.98 -1.11
N ALA A 341 17.07 -2.02 -1.77
CA ALA A 341 18.02 -1.11 -1.15
C ALA A 341 17.38 -0.13 -0.14
N VAL A 342 16.06 0.06 -0.18
CA VAL A 342 15.31 0.96 0.70
C VAL A 342 14.01 0.26 1.13
N GLY A 343 13.57 0.48 2.37
CA GLY A 343 12.24 0.05 2.81
C GLY A 343 11.13 0.74 2.01
N GLY A 344 9.94 0.17 1.95
CA GLY A 344 8.87 0.72 1.14
C GLY A 344 7.79 -0.27 0.73
N TYR A 345 6.90 0.18 -0.16
CA TYR A 345 6.09 -0.66 -1.03
C TYR A 345 6.83 -0.85 -2.35
N HIS A 346 6.92 -2.09 -2.83
CA HIS A 346 7.67 -2.43 -4.03
C HIS A 346 6.85 -3.37 -4.89
N THR A 347 6.80 -3.10 -6.19
CA THR A 347 6.43 -4.06 -7.23
C THR A 347 7.69 -4.59 -7.86
N VAL A 348 7.79 -5.91 -7.94
CA VAL A 348 8.94 -6.63 -8.50
C VAL A 348 8.47 -7.47 -9.67
N ASP A 349 9.10 -7.29 -10.82
CA ASP A 349 8.84 -8.08 -12.00
C ASP A 349 9.34 -9.51 -11.79
N LEU A 350 8.58 -10.47 -12.31
CA LEU A 350 9.02 -11.85 -12.41
C LEU A 350 9.98 -11.97 -13.60
N ALA A 351 11.03 -12.75 -13.43
CA ALA A 351 11.99 -13.05 -14.49
C ALA A 351 11.31 -13.77 -15.67
N GLU A 352 10.39 -14.69 -15.35
CA GLU A 352 9.56 -15.39 -16.32
C GLU A 352 8.09 -15.30 -15.90
N PRO A 353 7.18 -14.87 -16.81
CA PRO A 353 5.74 -14.89 -16.54
C PRO A 353 5.22 -16.28 -16.18
N VAL A 354 4.36 -16.37 -15.16
CA VAL A 354 3.79 -17.66 -14.72
C VAL A 354 2.33 -17.77 -15.13
N PRO A 355 1.94 -18.75 -15.97
CA PRO A 355 0.59 -18.83 -16.51
C PRO A 355 -0.47 -19.12 -15.43
N VAL A 356 -1.65 -18.54 -15.61
CA VAL A 356 -2.85 -18.77 -14.81
C VAL A 356 -4.06 -19.00 -15.71
N THR A 357 -4.94 -19.90 -15.30
CA THR A 357 -6.12 -20.30 -16.08
C THR A 357 -7.39 -19.78 -15.42
N ALA A 358 -8.34 -19.33 -16.24
CA ALA A 358 -9.64 -18.85 -15.80
C ALA A 358 -10.33 -19.85 -14.85
N GLY A 359 -10.76 -19.35 -13.69
CA GLY A 359 -11.45 -20.14 -12.65
C GLY A 359 -10.54 -21.02 -11.79
N ALA A 360 -9.26 -21.17 -12.14
CA ALA A 360 -8.31 -21.93 -11.34
C ALA A 360 -7.72 -21.07 -10.20
N ASP A 361 -7.43 -21.72 -9.08
CA ASP A 361 -6.67 -21.10 -8.00
C ASP A 361 -5.18 -21.02 -8.36
N PHE A 362 -4.53 -19.98 -7.87
CA PHE A 362 -3.08 -19.85 -7.84
C PHE A 362 -2.64 -19.18 -6.53
N VAL A 363 -1.41 -19.45 -6.14
CA VAL A 363 -0.78 -18.96 -4.92
C VAL A 363 0.48 -18.22 -5.32
N VAL A 364 0.62 -16.99 -4.82
CA VAL A 364 1.88 -16.25 -4.83
C VAL A 364 2.47 -16.33 -3.43
N ALA A 365 3.72 -16.75 -3.32
CA ALA A 365 4.46 -16.83 -2.08
C ALA A 365 5.73 -15.98 -2.15
N VAL A 366 6.08 -15.34 -1.04
CA VAL A 366 7.29 -14.55 -0.91
C VAL A 366 8.05 -15.02 0.32
N ARG A 367 9.31 -15.43 0.11
CA ARG A 367 10.30 -15.50 1.18
C ARG A 367 10.89 -14.12 1.35
N LEU A 368 10.78 -13.54 2.54
CA LEU A 368 11.31 -12.21 2.81
C LEU A 368 12.29 -12.28 3.97
N THR A 369 13.53 -11.84 3.71
CA THR A 369 14.55 -11.64 4.74
C THR A 369 14.69 -10.14 4.99
N THR A 370 14.42 -9.70 6.21
CA THR A 370 14.55 -8.29 6.60
C THR A 370 15.63 -8.14 7.67
N PRO A 371 16.78 -7.52 7.37
CA PRO A 371 17.91 -7.40 8.30
C PRO A 371 17.51 -6.84 9.67
N GLY A 372 17.87 -7.57 10.74
CA GLY A 372 17.59 -7.20 12.12
C GLY A 372 16.08 -7.05 12.45
N SER A 373 15.18 -7.61 11.65
CA SER A 373 13.76 -7.76 12.00
C SER A 373 13.51 -9.17 12.53
N LYS A 374 12.59 -9.32 13.48
CA LYS A 374 12.10 -10.64 13.92
C LYS A 374 10.70 -10.96 13.37
N THR A 375 10.14 -9.99 12.65
CA THR A 375 8.79 -9.98 12.11
C THR A 375 8.81 -9.41 10.68
N PRO A 376 9.39 -10.13 9.70
CA PRO A 376 9.57 -9.59 8.35
C PRO A 376 8.26 -9.46 7.56
N ILE A 377 7.22 -10.24 7.89
CA ILE A 377 6.00 -10.33 7.07
C ILE A 377 5.10 -9.11 7.31
N PRO A 378 4.83 -8.27 6.29
CA PRO A 378 3.88 -7.18 6.40
C PRO A 378 2.43 -7.70 6.33
N VAL A 379 1.57 -7.15 7.18
CA VAL A 379 0.12 -7.47 7.18
C VAL A 379 -0.72 -6.20 7.24
N GLU A 380 -1.88 -6.24 6.61
CA GLU A 380 -2.97 -5.31 6.94
C GLU A 380 -3.66 -5.85 8.20
N HIS A 381 -3.83 -4.99 9.20
CA HIS A 381 -4.28 -5.38 10.52
C HIS A 381 -5.25 -4.33 11.09
N PRO A 382 -6.21 -4.70 11.96
CA PRO A 382 -7.10 -3.73 12.53
C PRO A 382 -6.34 -2.70 13.36
N THR A 383 -6.65 -1.42 13.11
CA THR A 383 -6.16 -0.29 13.90
C THR A 383 -7.36 0.59 14.27
N LYS A 384 -7.12 1.75 14.89
CA LYS A 384 -8.18 2.77 15.04
C LYS A 384 -8.72 3.24 13.68
N LEU A 385 -7.86 3.30 12.66
CA LEU A 385 -8.20 3.78 11.33
C LEU A 385 -8.63 2.67 10.36
N LEU A 386 -8.11 1.45 10.52
CA LEU A 386 -8.28 0.37 9.54
C LEU A 386 -9.19 -0.74 10.06
N SER A 387 -9.93 -1.35 9.12
CA SER A 387 -10.85 -2.45 9.37
C SER A 387 -10.75 -3.50 8.26
N PRO A 388 -9.66 -4.30 8.21
CA PRO A 388 -9.49 -5.42 7.27
C PRO A 388 -10.68 -6.37 7.22
N ARG A 389 -10.82 -7.11 6.11
CA ARG A 389 -11.89 -8.10 5.89
C ARG A 389 -11.36 -9.47 5.46
N PRO A 390 -10.54 -10.12 6.31
CA PRO A 390 -9.97 -11.41 5.96
C PRO A 390 -11.01 -12.50 5.85
N ALA A 391 -10.64 -13.55 5.12
CA ALA A 391 -11.35 -14.82 5.08
C ALA A 391 -10.37 -16.00 5.21
N VAL A 392 -10.90 -17.15 5.65
CA VAL A 392 -10.15 -18.40 5.73
C VAL A 392 -9.71 -18.81 4.32
N GLY A 393 -8.52 -19.38 4.21
CA GLY A 393 -7.99 -19.93 2.97
C GLY A 393 -7.32 -18.92 2.04
N ARG A 394 -7.03 -17.70 2.51
CA ARG A 394 -6.50 -16.62 1.65
C ARG A 394 -5.07 -16.23 1.95
N SER A 395 -4.79 -15.92 3.21
CA SER A 395 -3.49 -15.41 3.65
C SER A 395 -2.80 -16.45 4.50
N PHE A 396 -1.55 -16.77 4.16
CA PHE A 396 -0.78 -17.83 4.79
C PHE A 396 0.59 -17.34 5.21
N ILE A 397 1.13 -17.95 6.27
CA ILE A 397 2.48 -17.73 6.75
C ILE A 397 3.18 -19.07 6.97
N SER A 398 4.48 -19.11 6.75
CA SER A 398 5.31 -20.29 6.97
C SER A 398 6.72 -19.88 7.41
N GLN A 399 7.40 -20.74 8.17
CA GLN A 399 8.80 -20.53 8.54
C GLN A 399 9.75 -21.06 7.47
N ASP A 400 9.40 -22.17 6.82
CA ASP A 400 10.24 -22.95 5.91
C ASP A 400 9.77 -22.91 4.44
N GLY A 401 8.53 -22.51 4.20
CA GLY A 401 7.92 -22.52 2.86
C GLY A 401 7.24 -23.85 2.49
N VAL A 402 7.15 -24.77 3.45
CA VAL A 402 6.51 -26.10 3.32
C VAL A 402 5.31 -26.19 4.25
N ASP A 403 5.49 -25.89 5.54
CA ASP A 403 4.43 -25.98 6.54
C ASP A 403 3.67 -24.65 6.63
N TRP A 404 2.57 -24.57 5.88
CA TRP A 404 1.75 -23.37 5.78
C TRP A 404 0.66 -23.30 6.84
N LYS A 405 0.54 -22.15 7.49
CA LYS A 405 -0.56 -21.84 8.43
C LYS A 405 -1.41 -20.72 7.87
N ASP A 406 -2.72 -20.91 7.90
CA ASP A 406 -3.66 -19.81 7.67
C ASP A 406 -3.41 -18.73 8.72
N LEU A 407 -3.16 -17.50 8.29
CA LEU A 407 -2.84 -16.37 9.17
C LEU A 407 -3.92 -16.15 10.23
N ARG A 408 -5.18 -16.50 9.93
CA ARG A 408 -6.28 -16.32 10.87
C ARG A 408 -6.23 -17.28 12.06
N SER A 409 -5.56 -18.42 11.90
CA SER A 409 -5.32 -19.36 13.00
C SER A 409 -4.29 -18.82 14.01
N LYS A 410 -3.52 -17.79 13.63
CA LYS A 410 -2.50 -17.21 14.49
C LYS A 410 -3.13 -16.26 15.52
N ALA A 411 -2.87 -16.53 16.80
CA ALA A 411 -3.35 -15.71 17.92
C ALA A 411 -3.01 -14.23 17.72
N GLY A 412 -4.03 -13.37 17.82
CA GLY A 412 -3.89 -11.93 17.61
C GLY A 412 -3.83 -11.47 16.15
N PHE A 413 -4.01 -12.37 15.17
CA PHE A 413 -3.98 -12.05 13.73
C PHE A 413 -5.20 -12.57 12.95
N ALA A 414 -6.22 -13.11 13.62
CA ALA A 414 -7.51 -13.55 13.05
C ALA A 414 -8.23 -12.55 12.13
N SER A 415 -7.91 -11.26 12.26
CA SER A 415 -8.49 -10.16 11.50
C SER A 415 -7.46 -9.47 10.57
N SER A 416 -6.49 -10.22 10.05
CA SER A 416 -5.41 -9.69 9.20
C SER A 416 -5.27 -10.48 7.90
N ASP A 417 -4.79 -9.82 6.85
CA ASP A 417 -4.30 -10.42 5.61
C ASP A 417 -2.83 -10.04 5.38
N VAL A 418 -2.08 -10.88 4.67
CA VAL A 418 -0.71 -10.55 4.27
C VAL A 418 -0.73 -9.45 3.22
N CYS A 419 0.21 -8.51 3.28
CA CYS A 419 0.34 -7.48 2.25
C CYS A 419 1.08 -8.03 1.03
N LEU A 420 0.35 -8.72 0.16
CA LEU A 420 0.83 -9.31 -1.08
C LEU A 420 -0.20 -9.08 -2.18
N LYS A 421 0.27 -8.63 -3.34
CA LYS A 421 -0.53 -8.51 -4.56
C LYS A 421 0.16 -9.21 -5.71
N ALA A 422 -0.63 -9.73 -6.64
CA ALA A 422 -0.17 -10.29 -7.90
C ALA A 422 -0.67 -9.42 -9.06
N PHE A 423 0.20 -9.11 -10.01
CA PHE A 423 -0.15 -8.41 -11.25
C PHE A 423 -0.14 -9.42 -12.39
N VAL A 424 -1.19 -9.36 -13.21
CA VAL A 424 -1.44 -10.34 -14.27
C VAL A 424 -1.69 -9.63 -15.57
N ASP A 425 -1.04 -10.11 -16.62
CA ASP A 425 -1.28 -9.71 -18.00
C ASP A 425 -2.12 -10.77 -18.69
N SER A 426 -3.16 -10.33 -19.37
CA SER A 426 -4.11 -11.20 -20.05
C SER A 426 -3.54 -11.72 -21.37
N ALA A 427 -3.96 -12.91 -21.80
CA ALA A 427 -3.74 -13.37 -23.16
C ALA A 427 -4.71 -12.65 -24.14
N GLY A 428 -4.58 -11.32 -24.26
CA GLY A 428 -5.36 -10.49 -25.19
C GLY A 428 -6.73 -10.00 -24.68
N GLY A 429 -6.99 -10.06 -23.38
CA GLY A 429 -8.27 -9.70 -22.77
C GLY A 429 -8.18 -8.58 -21.73
N ARG A 430 -8.47 -7.33 -22.13
CA ARG A 430 -8.66 -6.25 -21.15
C ARG A 430 -9.92 -6.48 -20.31
N ASP A 431 -9.92 -5.96 -19.09
CA ASP A 431 -11.16 -5.82 -18.33
C ASP A 431 -12.16 -4.98 -19.12
N THR A 432 -13.32 -5.56 -19.38
CA THR A 432 -14.43 -4.95 -20.13
C THR A 432 -15.75 -5.13 -19.41
N LYS A 433 -15.77 -5.80 -18.26
CA LYS A 433 -17.00 -6.27 -17.64
C LYS A 433 -17.14 -5.68 -16.25
N ALA A 434 -18.33 -5.22 -15.94
CA ALA A 434 -18.59 -4.61 -14.64
C ALA A 434 -18.62 -5.62 -13.49
N PRO A 435 -18.29 -5.17 -12.26
CA PRO A 435 -18.47 -5.95 -11.06
C PRO A 435 -19.94 -6.28 -10.81
N ARG A 436 -20.17 -7.25 -9.94
CA ARG A 436 -21.48 -7.68 -9.46
C ARG A 436 -21.51 -7.61 -7.95
N VAL A 437 -22.57 -7.00 -7.40
CA VAL A 437 -22.81 -6.98 -5.95
C VAL A 437 -24.02 -7.83 -5.64
N ARG A 438 -23.84 -8.95 -4.95
CA ARG A 438 -24.93 -9.80 -4.46
C ARG A 438 -25.32 -9.37 -3.06
N LEU A 439 -26.59 -9.01 -2.85
CA LEU A 439 -27.15 -8.66 -1.54
C LEU A 439 -27.88 -9.84 -0.92
N GLU A 440 -27.73 -10.04 0.39
CA GLU A 440 -28.53 -10.98 1.18
C GLU A 440 -29.72 -10.27 1.84
N PRO A 441 -30.93 -10.85 1.83
CA PRO A 441 -32.08 -10.33 2.58
C PRO A 441 -31.78 -10.19 4.07
N ALA A 442 -32.45 -9.24 4.73
CA ALA A 442 -32.31 -9.01 6.16
C ALA A 442 -33.66 -8.76 6.83
N SER A 443 -33.73 -8.99 8.14
CA SER A 443 -34.88 -8.64 8.97
C SER A 443 -34.41 -8.16 10.33
N ALA A 444 -35.14 -7.22 10.94
CA ALA A 444 -34.83 -6.74 12.29
C ALA A 444 -36.08 -6.24 13.02
N ARG A 445 -36.01 -6.20 14.35
CA ARG A 445 -36.99 -5.47 15.16
C ARG A 445 -36.80 -3.96 14.97
N ARG A 446 -37.87 -3.18 15.10
CA ARG A 446 -37.81 -1.70 15.10
C ARG A 446 -36.69 -1.19 16.03
N GLY A 447 -35.83 -0.32 15.51
CA GLY A 447 -34.72 0.26 16.27
C GLY A 447 -33.55 -0.68 16.58
N ALA A 448 -33.66 -1.99 16.31
CA ALA A 448 -32.57 -2.94 16.55
C ALA A 448 -31.45 -2.82 15.50
N GLY A 449 -30.29 -3.41 15.80
CA GLY A 449 -29.18 -3.48 14.85
C GLY A 449 -29.49 -4.38 13.66
N VAL A 450 -29.34 -3.85 12.45
CA VAL A 450 -29.43 -4.58 11.18
C VAL A 450 -28.03 -4.98 10.72
N ARG A 451 -27.91 -6.18 10.14
CA ARG A 451 -26.73 -6.63 9.39
C ARG A 451 -27.17 -7.01 7.98
N VAL A 452 -26.72 -6.25 6.99
CA VAL A 452 -26.92 -6.58 5.57
C VAL A 452 -25.60 -7.11 5.04
N ARG A 453 -25.57 -8.37 4.64
CA ARG A 453 -24.39 -8.96 3.99
C ARG A 453 -24.44 -8.71 2.49
N PHE A 454 -23.27 -8.45 1.91
CA PHE A 454 -23.11 -8.41 0.47
C PHE A 454 -21.81 -9.07 0.05
N THR A 455 -21.77 -9.58 -1.18
CA THR A 455 -20.57 -10.15 -1.79
C THR A 455 -20.30 -9.39 -3.08
N LEU A 456 -19.07 -8.91 -3.24
CA LEU A 456 -18.58 -8.35 -4.48
C LEU A 456 -17.91 -9.47 -5.27
N THR A 457 -18.33 -9.69 -6.50
CA THR A 457 -17.59 -10.51 -7.47
C THR A 457 -17.32 -9.67 -8.68
N ASP A 458 -16.23 -9.96 -9.37
CA ASP A 458 -15.86 -9.23 -10.57
C ASP A 458 -15.30 -10.22 -11.58
N PRO A 459 -15.74 -10.19 -12.84
CA PRO A 459 -15.18 -11.02 -13.91
C PRO A 459 -13.67 -10.83 -14.14
N ALA A 460 -13.16 -11.62 -15.08
CA ALA A 460 -11.77 -11.66 -15.54
C ALA A 460 -11.09 -10.28 -15.58
N PHE A 461 -9.87 -10.24 -15.04
CA PHE A 461 -8.96 -9.09 -15.09
C PHE A 461 -9.43 -7.83 -14.37
N SER A 462 -10.42 -7.95 -13.50
CA SER A 462 -10.83 -6.85 -12.63
C SER A 462 -9.65 -6.29 -11.83
N GLY A 463 -9.58 -4.97 -11.74
CA GLY A 463 -8.65 -4.35 -10.82
C GLY A 463 -9.15 -4.62 -9.40
N GLY A 464 -8.34 -5.31 -8.59
CA GLY A 464 -8.76 -6.09 -7.42
C GLY A 464 -9.42 -5.38 -6.24
N SER A 465 -9.96 -4.17 -6.40
CA SER A 465 -10.91 -3.57 -5.45
C SER A 465 -11.97 -2.72 -6.15
N ALA A 466 -13.07 -2.45 -5.45
CA ALA A 466 -14.16 -1.61 -5.94
C ALA A 466 -14.68 -0.66 -4.86
N VAL A 467 -15.35 0.40 -5.31
CA VAL A 467 -16.20 1.25 -4.49
C VAL A 467 -17.61 0.70 -4.49
N VAL A 468 -18.13 0.31 -3.33
CA VAL A 468 -19.52 -0.13 -3.18
C VAL A 468 -20.36 0.99 -2.58
N LYS A 469 -21.51 1.31 -3.20
CA LYS A 469 -22.54 2.19 -2.64
C LYS A 469 -23.78 1.38 -2.27
N LEU A 470 -24.30 1.69 -1.10
CA LEU A 470 -25.47 1.06 -0.50
C LEU A 470 -26.51 2.11 -0.15
N TRP A 471 -27.78 1.82 -0.40
CA TRP A 471 -28.91 2.67 -0.04
C TRP A 471 -29.98 1.87 0.67
N LEU A 472 -30.58 2.47 1.69
CA LEU A 472 -31.85 2.04 2.26
C LEU A 472 -32.95 3.00 1.81
N ARG A 473 -34.01 2.49 1.20
CA ARG A 473 -35.18 3.26 0.76
C ARG A 473 -36.45 2.78 1.43
N ASP A 474 -37.35 3.71 1.73
CA ASP A 474 -38.72 3.37 2.15
C ASP A 474 -39.60 2.95 0.95
N ALA A 475 -40.84 2.56 1.24
CA ALA A 475 -41.82 2.14 0.22
C ALA A 475 -42.13 3.23 -0.83
N ARG A 476 -41.95 4.52 -0.48
CA ARG A 476 -42.12 5.66 -1.39
C ARG A 476 -40.86 5.98 -2.20
N GLY A 477 -39.78 5.20 -2.03
CA GLY A 477 -38.51 5.38 -2.74
C GLY A 477 -37.58 6.43 -2.12
N ARG A 478 -37.94 7.03 -0.99
CA ARG A 478 -37.08 8.03 -0.32
C ARG A 478 -35.89 7.35 0.34
N VAL A 479 -34.70 7.90 0.12
CA VAL A 479 -33.44 7.40 0.71
C VAL A 479 -33.40 7.76 2.20
N LEU A 480 -33.39 6.74 3.05
CA LEU A 480 -33.27 6.89 4.50
C LEU A 480 -31.82 6.84 4.97
N ARG A 481 -30.99 6.04 4.31
CA ARG A 481 -29.57 5.89 4.62
C ARG A 481 -28.78 5.64 3.33
N ARG A 482 -27.55 6.12 3.32
CA ARG A 482 -26.55 5.84 2.28
C ARG A 482 -25.21 5.49 2.94
N LEU A 483 -24.48 4.57 2.34
CA LEU A 483 -23.10 4.28 2.68
C LEU A 483 -22.28 4.13 1.39
N ARG A 484 -21.07 4.69 1.38
CA ARG A 484 -20.06 4.46 0.37
C ARG A 484 -18.89 3.78 1.05
N ILE A 485 -18.49 2.62 0.54
CA ILE A 485 -17.40 1.80 1.05
C ILE A 485 -16.35 1.74 -0.06
N PRO A 486 -15.25 2.51 0.04
CA PRO A 486 -14.12 2.36 -0.87
C PRO A 486 -13.32 1.10 -0.54
N ALA A 487 -12.39 0.71 -1.42
CA ALA A 487 -11.40 -0.33 -1.17
C ALA A 487 -12.01 -1.69 -0.74
N VAL A 488 -13.13 -2.10 -1.34
CA VAL A 488 -13.69 -3.46 -1.13
C VAL A 488 -13.00 -4.41 -2.08
N ALA A 489 -12.24 -5.39 -1.60
CA ALA A 489 -11.54 -6.28 -2.52
C ALA A 489 -12.53 -7.21 -3.23
N VAL A 490 -12.20 -7.58 -4.46
CA VAL A 490 -13.03 -8.47 -5.27
C VAL A 490 -13.08 -9.85 -4.64
N ASN A 491 -14.21 -10.55 -4.78
CA ASN A 491 -14.50 -11.84 -4.16
C ASN A 491 -14.57 -11.80 -2.63
N GLU A 492 -14.68 -10.61 -2.01
CA GLU A 492 -14.94 -10.45 -0.58
C GLU A 492 -16.44 -10.42 -0.25
N ARG A 493 -16.77 -10.94 0.94
CA ARG A 493 -18.05 -10.73 1.60
C ARG A 493 -17.88 -9.68 2.69
N ASP A 494 -18.75 -8.69 2.71
CA ASP A 494 -18.75 -7.63 3.72
C ASP A 494 -20.17 -7.45 4.31
N THR A 495 -20.27 -6.69 5.40
CA THR A 495 -21.50 -6.46 6.16
C THR A 495 -21.71 -4.97 6.43
N TRP A 496 -22.81 -4.43 5.92
CA TRP A 496 -23.29 -3.11 6.31
C TRP A 496 -24.15 -3.19 7.58
N ARG A 497 -23.77 -2.42 8.61
CA ARG A 497 -24.44 -2.35 9.91
C ARG A 497 -25.08 -0.99 10.14
N PHE A 498 -26.32 -0.97 10.60
CA PHE A 498 -27.05 0.26 10.96
C PHE A 498 -28.26 -0.04 11.86
N ALA A 499 -28.82 0.97 12.52
CA ALA A 499 -30.05 0.82 13.29
C ALA A 499 -31.29 0.81 12.38
N ALA A 500 -32.16 -0.19 12.57
CA ALA A 500 -33.39 -0.38 11.83
C ALA A 500 -34.30 0.85 11.93
N PRO A 501 -35.05 1.20 10.86
CA PRO A 501 -36.10 2.20 10.93
C PRO A 501 -37.06 1.99 12.10
N LYS A 502 -37.58 3.10 12.66
CA LYS A 502 -38.58 3.05 13.73
C LYS A 502 -39.99 2.68 13.23
N ARG A 503 -40.27 2.72 11.94
CA ARG A 503 -41.58 2.34 11.38
C ARG A 503 -41.53 0.89 10.89
N ARG A 504 -42.58 0.11 11.17
CA ARG A 504 -42.73 -1.24 10.62
C ARG A 504 -42.92 -1.18 9.11
N GLY A 505 -42.59 -2.29 8.46
CA GLY A 505 -42.82 -2.49 7.04
C GLY A 505 -41.56 -2.90 6.31
N ASP A 506 -41.72 -3.05 5.00
CA ASP A 506 -40.65 -3.49 4.11
C ASP A 506 -39.91 -2.30 3.52
N TYR A 507 -38.59 -2.38 3.60
CA TYR A 507 -37.67 -1.40 3.04
C TYR A 507 -36.88 -2.06 1.92
N ARG A 508 -36.46 -1.25 0.94
CA ARG A 508 -35.61 -1.70 -0.16
C ARG A 508 -34.16 -1.36 0.15
N ILE A 509 -33.29 -2.36 0.10
CA ILE A 509 -31.84 -2.15 0.10
C ILE A 509 -31.37 -2.24 -1.34
N LEU A 510 -30.54 -1.29 -1.76
CA LEU A 510 -29.95 -1.25 -3.09
C LEU A 510 -28.42 -1.24 -2.97
N ALA A 511 -27.74 -1.89 -3.90
CA ALA A 511 -26.29 -1.84 -4.03
C ALA A 511 -25.85 -1.54 -5.46
N ARG A 512 -24.71 -0.88 -5.59
CA ARG A 512 -24.00 -0.66 -6.86
C ARG A 512 -22.49 -0.60 -6.58
N ALA A 513 -21.68 -1.10 -7.50
CA ALA A 513 -20.23 -1.04 -7.42
C ALA A 513 -19.60 -0.38 -8.65
N TRP A 514 -18.39 0.15 -8.46
CA TRP A 514 -17.47 0.60 -9.50
C TRP A 514 -16.10 0.01 -9.21
N ASP A 515 -15.55 -0.76 -10.15
CA ASP A 515 -14.18 -1.22 -10.07
C ASP A 515 -13.18 -0.08 -10.33
N VAL A 516 -11.89 -0.34 -10.17
CA VAL A 516 -10.83 0.64 -10.45
C VAL A 516 -10.64 0.95 -11.94
N ALA A 517 -11.15 0.10 -12.85
CA ALA A 517 -11.20 0.37 -14.28
C ALA A 517 -12.32 1.38 -14.64
N GLY A 518 -13.26 1.60 -13.72
CA GLY A 518 -14.39 2.51 -13.83
C GLY A 518 -15.68 1.85 -14.34
N HIS A 519 -15.71 0.53 -14.54
CA HIS A 519 -16.94 -0.15 -14.95
C HIS A 519 -17.96 -0.17 -13.81
N ARG A 520 -19.23 -0.01 -14.18
CA ARG A 520 -20.32 0.16 -13.23
C ARG A 520 -21.23 -1.05 -13.20
N SER A 521 -21.43 -1.63 -12.03
CA SER A 521 -22.37 -2.73 -11.85
C SER A 521 -23.81 -2.32 -12.17
N VAL A 522 -24.62 -3.30 -12.58
CA VAL A 522 -26.08 -3.17 -12.49
C VAL A 522 -26.47 -2.99 -11.02
N THR A 523 -27.52 -2.20 -10.76
CA THR A 523 -28.05 -2.05 -9.40
C THR A 523 -28.76 -3.31 -8.97
N THR A 524 -28.29 -3.91 -7.87
CA THR A 524 -28.98 -5.03 -7.23
C THR A 524 -29.83 -4.55 -6.06
N ARG A 525 -30.86 -5.33 -5.73
CA ARG A 525 -31.83 -4.98 -4.69
C ARG A 525 -32.20 -6.20 -3.84
N THR A 526 -32.47 -5.95 -2.57
CA THR A 526 -33.07 -6.92 -1.64
C THR A 526 -34.03 -6.22 -0.67
N THR A 527 -34.71 -6.97 0.17
CA THR A 527 -35.65 -6.45 1.18
C THR A 527 -35.04 -6.43 2.58
N LEU A 528 -35.44 -5.42 3.35
CA LEU A 528 -35.31 -5.39 4.80
C LEU A 528 -36.71 -5.37 5.42
N GLY A 529 -37.11 -6.46 6.06
CA GLY A 529 -38.35 -6.51 6.83
C GLY A 529 -38.16 -5.98 8.24
N VAL A 530 -38.88 -4.91 8.61
CA VAL A 530 -38.85 -4.36 9.97
C VAL A 530 -40.12 -4.74 10.73
N ARG A 531 -39.96 -5.55 11.77
CA ARG A 531 -41.05 -6.07 12.62
C ARG A 531 -41.14 -5.36 13.97
#